data_AF-A0A0F9IN92-F1
#
_entry.id   AF-A0A0F9IN92-F1
#
_cell.length_a   1.000
_cell.length_b   1.000
_cell.length_c   1.000
_cell.angle_alpha   90.00
_cell.angle_beta   90.00
_cell.angle_gamma   90.00
#
_symmetry.space_group_name_H-M   'P 1'
#
loop_
_entity.id
_entity.type
_entity.pdbx_description
1 polymer ?
#
loop_
_entity_poly.entity_id
_entity_poly.type
_entity_poly.pdbx_seq_one_letter_code
_entity_poly.pdbx_strand_id
1 'polypeptide(L)'
;MGVLIELRKILAEKFKLNQREKYKATFKRFGVKNGYKGDTKTVLLLDVVDQNHKLVASHLWMNCGKRFDKLQLEEGDFVQFYARVKIYGKRYQGYDEYGVHGSLSIDYGLCYPSKVVKLSQKYIIKNLERLIEN
;
A
#
# COMPACT_ATOMS: atom_id res chain seq x y z
N MET A 1 0.55 31.22 -3.19
CA MET A 1 1.05 30.25 -2.18
C MET A 1 -0.04 29.45 -1.45
N GLY A 2 -1.33 29.86 -1.45
CA GLY A 2 -2.41 29.21 -0.65
C GLY A 2 -3.09 27.96 -1.23
N VAL A 3 -3.35 27.91 -2.54
CA VAL A 3 -4.14 26.83 -3.18
C VAL A 3 -3.53 25.42 -2.97
N LEU A 4 -2.21 25.30 -3.02
CA LEU A 4 -1.48 24.05 -2.81
C LEU A 4 -1.59 23.52 -1.36
N ILE A 5 -1.73 24.41 -0.39
CA ILE A 5 -1.90 24.06 1.02
C ILE A 5 -3.33 23.57 1.26
N GLU A 6 -4.32 24.27 0.70
CA GLU A 6 -5.74 23.88 0.72
C GLU A 6 -5.95 22.49 0.09
N LEU A 7 -5.39 22.29 -1.11
CA LEU A 7 -5.50 21.03 -1.83
C LEU A 7 -4.88 19.89 -1.02
N ARG A 8 -3.72 20.12 -0.41
CA ARG A 8 -3.07 19.13 0.47
C ARG A 8 -3.92 18.80 1.70
N LYS A 9 -4.63 19.77 2.30
CA LYS A 9 -5.54 19.52 3.43
C LYS A 9 -6.74 18.68 3.00
N ILE A 10 -7.41 19.04 1.91
CA ILE A 10 -8.56 18.30 1.37
C ILE A 10 -8.16 16.86 1.04
N LEU A 11 -7.01 16.69 0.38
CA LEU A 11 -6.47 15.37 0.06
C LEU A 11 -6.05 14.62 1.33
N ALA A 12 -5.50 15.31 2.34
CA ALA A 12 -5.14 14.71 3.62
C ALA A 12 -6.34 14.10 4.33
N GLU A 13 -7.46 14.82 4.33
CA GLU A 13 -8.71 14.39 4.93
C GLU A 13 -9.34 13.25 4.13
N LYS A 14 -9.45 13.41 2.81
CA LYS A 14 -10.00 12.38 1.90
C LYS A 14 -9.26 11.04 1.98
N PHE A 15 -7.94 11.07 2.12
CA PHE A 15 -7.09 9.88 2.14
C PHE A 15 -6.60 9.49 3.54
N LYS A 16 -7.10 10.16 4.59
CA LYS A 16 -6.71 9.91 5.98
C LYS A 16 -5.19 9.84 6.16
N LEU A 17 -4.47 10.83 5.62
CA LEU A 17 -3.01 10.81 5.59
C LEU A 17 -2.41 10.64 6.99
N ASN A 18 -1.35 9.83 7.05
CA ASN A 18 -0.65 9.45 8.27
C ASN A 18 -1.48 8.72 9.34
N GLN A 19 -2.78 8.50 9.13
CA GLN A 19 -3.59 7.69 10.03
C GLN A 19 -3.25 6.22 9.86
N ARG A 20 -3.21 5.49 10.99
CA ARG A 20 -2.92 4.07 10.99
C ARG A 20 -4.22 3.31 10.77
N GLU A 21 -4.42 2.84 9.55
CA GLU A 21 -5.63 2.14 9.16
C GLU A 21 -5.34 0.67 8.86
N LYS A 22 -6.41 -0.13 8.87
CA LYS A 22 -6.38 -1.58 8.66
C LYS A 22 -6.65 -1.89 7.19
N TYR A 23 -5.84 -2.79 6.63
CA TYR A 23 -5.94 -3.24 5.25
C TYR A 23 -5.92 -4.76 5.17
N LYS A 24 -6.54 -5.27 4.11
CA LYS A 24 -6.46 -6.67 3.69
C LYS A 24 -5.94 -6.73 2.26
N ALA A 25 -5.19 -7.76 1.93
CA ALA A 25 -4.67 -7.96 0.59
C ALA A 25 -4.33 -9.43 0.34
N THR A 26 -4.14 -9.78 -0.92
CA THR A 26 -3.64 -11.10 -1.34
C THR A 26 -2.13 -11.01 -1.54
N PHE A 27 -1.37 -11.89 -0.89
CA PHE A 27 0.06 -11.98 -1.09
C PHE A 27 0.36 -12.61 -2.45
N LYS A 28 1.21 -11.95 -3.25
CA LYS A 28 1.69 -12.49 -4.53
C LYS A 28 3.06 -13.10 -4.39
N ARG A 29 4.05 -12.30 -3.99
CA ARG A 29 5.44 -12.76 -3.86
C ARG A 29 6.31 -11.80 -3.05
N PHE A 30 7.47 -12.30 -2.63
CA PHE A 30 8.58 -11.45 -2.23
C PHE A 30 9.39 -11.00 -3.44
N GLY A 31 10.11 -9.89 -3.29
CA GLY A 31 11.07 -9.38 -4.25
C GLY A 31 12.26 -8.73 -3.56
N VAL A 32 13.19 -8.21 -4.36
CA VAL A 32 14.36 -7.47 -3.89
C VAL A 32 14.48 -6.20 -4.71
N LYS A 33 14.86 -5.11 -4.06
CA LYS A 33 15.27 -3.87 -4.73
C LYS A 33 16.59 -3.38 -4.16
N ASN A 34 17.33 -2.63 -4.96
CA ASN A 34 18.53 -1.94 -4.50
C ASN A 34 18.11 -0.82 -3.53
N GLY A 35 18.42 -0.99 -2.25
CA GLY A 35 18.23 0.03 -1.23
C GLY A 35 19.48 0.89 -1.06
N TYR A 36 19.34 2.02 -0.37
CA TYR A 36 20.46 2.92 -0.09
C TYR A 36 21.63 2.26 0.67
N LYS A 37 21.32 1.26 1.52
CA LYS A 37 22.32 0.48 2.29
C LYS A 37 22.52 -0.94 1.77
N GLY A 38 22.12 -1.20 0.52
CA GLY A 38 22.11 -2.54 -0.07
C GLY A 38 20.70 -3.11 -0.24
N ASP A 39 20.65 -4.36 -0.67
CA ASP A 39 19.43 -5.06 -1.07
C ASP A 39 18.36 -5.03 0.01
N THR A 40 17.17 -4.60 -0.38
CA THR A 40 16.01 -4.49 0.49
C THR A 40 14.90 -5.41 -0.02
N LYS A 41 14.51 -6.37 0.82
CA LYS A 41 13.39 -7.28 0.52
C LYS A 41 12.07 -6.51 0.47
N THR A 42 11.30 -6.75 -0.58
CA THR A 42 9.97 -6.18 -0.81
C THR A 42 8.91 -7.28 -0.82
N VAL A 43 7.66 -6.88 -0.64
CA VAL A 43 6.49 -7.75 -0.81
C VAL A 43 5.55 -7.10 -1.82
N LEU A 44 5.02 -7.92 -2.73
CA LEU A 44 3.97 -7.57 -3.67
C LEU A 44 2.64 -8.07 -3.12
N LEU A 45 1.71 -7.14 -2.94
CA LEU A 45 0.35 -7.37 -2.52
C LEU A 45 -0.60 -7.02 -3.67
N LEU A 46 -1.65 -7.82 -3.84
CA LEU A 46 -2.72 -7.61 -4.79
C LEU A 46 -4.02 -7.27 -4.08
N ASP A 47 -4.89 -6.55 -4.78
CA ASP A 47 -6.26 -6.25 -4.35
C ASP A 47 -6.32 -5.72 -2.92
N VAL A 48 -5.52 -4.68 -2.66
CA VAL A 48 -5.41 -4.08 -1.33
C VAL A 48 -6.69 -3.30 -1.06
N VAL A 49 -7.44 -3.75 -0.05
CA VAL A 49 -8.71 -3.13 0.37
C VAL A 49 -8.61 -2.56 1.78
N ASP A 50 -9.37 -1.50 2.04
CA ASP A 50 -9.54 -0.94 3.39
C ASP A 50 -10.59 -1.69 4.23
N GLN A 51 -10.87 -1.18 5.43
CA GLN A 51 -11.87 -1.76 6.34
C GLN A 51 -13.32 -1.73 5.82
N ASN A 52 -13.60 -0.86 4.83
CA ASN A 52 -14.91 -0.73 4.18
C ASN A 52 -14.95 -1.51 2.86
N HIS A 53 -13.99 -2.41 2.62
CA HIS A 53 -13.86 -3.20 1.39
C HIS A 53 -13.63 -2.36 0.12
N LYS A 54 -13.20 -1.11 0.27
CA LYS A 54 -12.87 -0.26 -0.89
C LYS A 54 -11.48 -0.61 -1.40
N LEU A 55 -11.36 -0.83 -2.71
CA LEU A 55 -10.08 -1.04 -3.37
C LEU A 55 -9.20 0.22 -3.26
N VAL A 56 -8.03 0.06 -2.66
CA VAL A 56 -7.02 1.12 -2.46
C VAL A 56 -5.91 1.01 -3.50
N ALA A 57 -5.50 -0.20 -3.85
CA ALA A 57 -4.51 -0.46 -4.88
C ALA A 57 -4.68 -1.86 -5.46
N SER A 58 -4.59 -2.01 -6.80
CA SER A 58 -4.59 -3.32 -7.44
C SER A 58 -3.27 -4.05 -7.25
N HIS A 59 -2.15 -3.32 -7.28
CA HIS A 59 -0.80 -3.84 -7.10
C HIS A 59 -0.02 -2.90 -6.19
N LEU A 60 0.50 -3.42 -5.09
CA LEU A 60 1.26 -2.63 -4.13
C LEU A 60 2.57 -3.32 -3.78
N TRP A 61 3.67 -2.72 -4.24
CA TRP A 61 4.98 -3.03 -3.71
C TRP A 61 5.23 -2.25 -2.43
N MET A 62 5.62 -2.96 -1.37
CA MET A 62 6.07 -2.32 -0.14
C MET A 62 7.33 -3.00 0.39
N ASN A 63 8.07 -2.29 1.24
CA ASN A 63 9.16 -2.91 1.98
C ASN A 63 8.58 -4.00 2.88
N CYS A 64 9.10 -5.22 2.74
CA CYS A 64 8.67 -6.39 3.53
C CYS A 64 8.82 -6.08 5.03
N GLY A 65 9.98 -5.55 5.42
CA GLY A 65 10.34 -5.32 6.82
C GLY A 65 10.34 -6.61 7.65
N LYS A 66 10.73 -6.51 8.92
CA LYS A 66 10.88 -7.69 9.80
C LYS A 66 9.58 -8.46 10.10
N ARG A 67 8.41 -7.92 9.70
CA ARG A 67 7.10 -8.47 10.09
C ARG A 67 6.54 -9.41 9.03
N PHE A 68 6.58 -9.00 7.76
CA PHE A 68 6.24 -9.91 6.67
C PHE A 68 7.26 -11.05 6.54
N ASP A 69 8.53 -10.77 6.81
CA ASP A 69 9.61 -11.76 6.70
C ASP A 69 9.51 -12.91 7.71
N LYS A 70 8.80 -12.69 8.82
CA LYS A 70 8.52 -13.72 9.84
C LYS A 70 7.34 -14.62 9.49
N LEU A 71 6.55 -14.25 8.49
CA LEU A 71 5.40 -15.04 8.06
C LEU A 71 5.85 -15.96 6.92
N GLN A 72 5.51 -17.24 7.04
CA GLN A 72 5.58 -18.18 5.93
C GLN A 72 4.36 -17.92 5.04
N LEU A 73 4.56 -17.07 4.02
CA LEU A 73 3.53 -16.71 3.06
C LEU A 73 3.77 -17.44 1.75
N GLU A 74 2.70 -18.02 1.23
CA GLU A 74 2.61 -18.62 -0.10
C GLU A 74 1.74 -17.75 -0.98
N GLU A 75 1.99 -17.79 -2.30
CA GLU A 75 1.18 -17.06 -3.27
C GLU A 75 -0.32 -17.40 -3.09
N GLY A 76 -1.15 -16.36 -3.02
CA GLY A 76 -2.58 -16.48 -2.77
C GLY A 76 -2.99 -16.33 -1.30
N ASP A 77 -2.04 -16.31 -0.36
CA ASP A 77 -2.36 -16.10 1.05
C ASP A 77 -3.00 -14.73 1.30
N PHE A 78 -4.09 -14.73 2.06
CA PHE A 78 -4.70 -13.49 2.52
C PHE A 78 -3.97 -12.96 3.74
N VAL A 79 -3.58 -11.69 3.67
CA VAL A 79 -2.90 -11.00 4.76
C VAL A 79 -3.72 -9.82 5.23
N GLN A 80 -3.61 -9.55 6.52
CA GLN A 80 -4.15 -8.36 7.16
C GLN A 80 -3.01 -7.60 7.81
N PHE A 81 -2.99 -6.28 7.64
CA PHE A 81 -1.95 -5.44 8.21
C PHE A 81 -2.48 -4.03 8.47
N TYR A 82 -1.72 -3.28 9.27
CA TYR A 82 -1.94 -1.87 9.52
C TYR A 82 -0.86 -1.03 8.83
N ALA A 83 -1.25 -0.03 8.06
CA ALA A 83 -0.33 0.87 7.36
C ALA A 83 -0.80 2.33 7.48
N ARG A 84 0.03 3.25 6.99
CA ARG A 84 -0.30 4.67 6.88
C ARG A 84 -0.28 5.09 5.42
N VAL A 85 -1.26 5.88 4.99
CA VAL A 85 -1.19 6.54 3.68
C VAL A 85 -0.20 7.71 3.78
N LYS A 86 0.77 7.75 2.86
CA LYS A 86 1.68 8.88 2.69
C LYS A 86 1.60 9.40 1.27
N ILE A 87 1.71 10.72 1.14
CA ILE A 87 1.98 11.37 -0.13
C ILE A 87 3.44 11.12 -0.50
N TYR A 88 3.67 10.66 -1.73
CA TYR A 88 4.97 10.65 -2.36
C TYR A 88 4.97 11.62 -3.54
N GLY A 89 5.95 12.52 -3.59
CA GLY A 89 6.17 13.36 -4.76
C GLY A 89 6.89 12.54 -5.82
N LYS A 90 6.20 12.18 -6.90
CA LYS A 90 6.84 11.58 -8.06
C LYS A 90 7.41 12.72 -8.90
N ARG A 91 8.74 12.83 -8.93
CA ARG A 91 9.43 13.65 -9.93
C ARG A 91 9.55 12.80 -11.18
N TYR A 92 8.89 13.20 -12.26
CA TYR A 92 9.16 12.64 -13.57
C TYR A 92 10.40 13.36 -14.11
N GLN A 93 11.54 12.68 -14.25
CA GLN A 93 12.67 13.18 -15.05
C GLN A 93 12.51 12.65 -16.47
N GLY A 94 11.48 13.11 -17.17
CA GLY A 94 11.39 12.93 -18.60
C GLY A 94 12.26 13.99 -19.27
N TYR A 95 13.19 13.57 -20.13
CA TYR A 95 13.78 14.45 -21.13
C TYR A 95 12.93 14.31 -22.38
N ASP A 96 12.36 15.41 -22.88
CA ASP A 96 11.91 15.49 -24.26
C ASP A 96 13.00 16.20 -25.10
N GLU A 97 12.79 16.28 -26.40
CA GLU A 97 13.71 16.89 -27.38
C GLU A 97 13.90 18.41 -27.20
N TYR A 98 13.15 19.06 -26.29
CA TYR A 98 13.19 20.50 -26.02
C TYR A 98 13.70 20.88 -24.62
N GLY A 99 13.95 19.90 -23.73
CA GLY A 99 14.52 20.12 -22.39
C GLY A 99 13.62 19.60 -21.25
N VAL A 100 14.15 19.59 -20.02
CA VAL A 100 13.49 18.93 -18.87
C VAL A 100 12.20 19.66 -18.45
N HIS A 101 11.05 19.07 -18.74
CA HIS A 101 9.74 19.47 -18.20
C HIS A 101 9.17 18.42 -17.24
N GLY A 102 9.90 18.15 -16.15
CA GLY A 102 9.41 17.28 -15.09
C GLY A 102 8.34 17.95 -14.23
N SER A 103 7.06 17.75 -14.52
CA SER A 103 5.98 18.16 -13.61
C SER A 103 6.00 17.31 -12.33
N LEU A 104 5.83 17.95 -11.17
CA LEU A 104 5.72 17.25 -9.89
C LEU A 104 4.34 16.59 -9.82
N SER A 105 4.28 15.28 -10.00
CA SER A 105 3.06 14.50 -9.79
C SER A 105 2.96 14.03 -8.34
N ILE A 106 1.77 14.10 -7.75
CA ILE A 106 1.49 13.62 -6.40
C ILE A 106 0.94 12.20 -6.51
N ASP A 107 1.61 11.26 -5.84
CA ASP A 107 1.18 9.87 -5.74
C ASP A 107 0.94 9.49 -4.27
N TYR A 108 0.20 8.41 -4.02
CA TYR A 108 -0.13 7.93 -2.68
C TYR A 108 0.40 6.51 -2.49
N GLY A 109 1.04 6.27 -1.35
CA GLY A 109 1.56 4.95 -1.00
C GLY A 109 1.20 4.56 0.42
N LEU A 110 1.04 3.25 0.64
CA LEU A 110 0.98 2.69 1.99
C LEU A 110 2.39 2.46 2.52
N CYS A 111 2.63 2.90 3.75
CA CYS A 111 3.93 2.82 4.39
C CYS A 111 3.83 2.32 5.84
N TYR A 112 4.97 1.86 6.36
CA TYR A 112 5.14 1.37 7.73
C TYR A 112 4.14 0.25 8.11
N PRO A 113 4.17 -0.90 7.40
CA PRO A 113 3.31 -2.01 7.75
C PRO A 113 3.58 -2.48 9.18
N SER A 114 2.50 -2.78 9.90
CA SER A 114 2.51 -3.20 11.30
C SER A 114 1.38 -4.19 11.56
N LYS A 115 1.49 -4.95 12.65
CA LYS A 115 0.52 -6.01 13.04
C LYS A 115 0.09 -6.89 11.85
N VAL A 116 1.08 -7.32 11.05
CA VAL A 116 0.87 -8.18 9.88
C VAL A 116 0.52 -9.58 10.35
N VAL A 117 -0.57 -10.14 9.84
CA VAL A 117 -1.02 -11.51 10.12
C VAL A 117 -1.52 -12.17 8.86
N LYS A 118 -1.25 -13.48 8.72
CA LYS A 118 -1.90 -14.35 7.72
C LYS A 118 -3.31 -14.68 8.22
N LEU A 119 -4.31 -14.56 7.35
CA LEU A 119 -5.69 -14.91 7.67
C LEU A 119 -5.91 -16.40 7.37
N SER A 120 -6.52 -17.11 8.31
CA SER A 120 -6.88 -18.52 8.12
C SER A 120 -8.07 -18.66 7.15
N GLN A 121 -8.13 -19.77 6.41
CA GLN A 121 -9.27 -20.10 5.53
C GLN A 121 -10.63 -20.01 6.24
N LYS A 122 -10.71 -20.52 7.48
CA LYS A 122 -11.92 -20.45 8.33
C LYS A 122 -12.40 -19.01 8.56
N TYR A 123 -11.47 -18.07 8.76
CA TYR A 123 -11.81 -16.66 8.94
C TYR A 123 -12.37 -16.06 7.64
N ILE A 124 -11.78 -16.41 6.49
CA ILE A 124 -12.22 -15.90 5.18
C ILE A 124 -13.64 -16.37 4.89
N ILE A 125 -13.89 -17.68 4.99
CA ILE A 125 -15.22 -18.29 4.73
C ILE A 125 -16.29 -17.64 5.62
N LYS A 126 -16.05 -17.55 6.94
CA LYS A 126 -16.99 -16.92 7.88
C LYS A 126 -17.33 -15.46 7.52
N ASN A 127 -16.39 -14.72 6.96
CA ASN A 127 -16.65 -13.33 6.57
C ASN A 127 -17.36 -13.25 5.20
N LEU A 128 -17.14 -14.20 4.30
CA LEU A 128 -17.87 -14.28 3.03
C LEU A 128 -19.34 -14.64 3.26
N GLU A 129 -19.62 -15.62 4.13
CA GLU A 129 -21.00 -16.00 4.51
C GLU A 129 -21.79 -14.79 5.02
N ARG A 130 -21.20 -13.99 5.92
CA ARG A 130 -21.81 -12.75 6.44
C ARG A 130 -22.09 -11.68 5.39
N LEU A 131 -21.33 -11.65 4.29
CA LEU A 131 -21.52 -10.69 3.20
C LEU A 131 -22.63 -11.12 2.24
N ILE A 132 -22.93 -12.43 2.18
CA ILE A 132 -24.01 -12.98 1.35
C ILE A 132 -25.35 -12.93 2.09
N GLU A 133 -25.33 -12.99 3.42
CA GLU A 133 -26.52 -12.95 4.29
C GLU A 133 -27.07 -11.52 4.54
N ASN A 134 -26.41 -10.46 4.09
CA ASN A 134 -26.88 -9.06 4.15
C ASN A 134 -27.18 -8.51 2.75
#